data_AF-A0A6P7WN45-F1
#
_entry.id   AF-A0A6P7WN45-F1
#
_cell.length_a   1.000
_cell.length_b   1.000
_cell.length_c   1.000
_cell.angle_alpha   90.00
_cell.angle_beta   90.00
_cell.angle_gamma   90.00
#
_symmetry.space_group_name_H-M   'P 1'
#
loop_
_entity.id
_entity.type
_entity.pdbx_description
1 polymer ?
#
loop_
_entity_poly.entity_id
_entity_poly.type
_entity_poly.pdbx_seq_one_letter_code
_entity_poly.pdbx_strand_id
1 'polypeptide(L)'
;MFQGEKAWFSQSVSRDLCEFWVTEGGVITNAPAAEYLFSNNASYPDTQRLYQSLDYVSDKATVFHSSYISATAKSKVRNAVALGHFILPPACLHK
;
A
#
# COMPACT_ATOMS: atom_id res chain seq x y z
N MET A 1 -3.61 -2.86 -15.02
CA MET A 1 -4.40 -3.22 -13.81
C MET A 1 -4.69 -2.02 -12.91
N PHE A 2 -3.75 -1.08 -12.79
CA PHE A 2 -3.79 0.07 -11.87
C PHE A 2 -3.82 1.41 -12.62
N GLN A 3 -4.41 1.43 -13.82
CA GLN A 3 -4.32 2.56 -14.75
C GLN A 3 -4.76 3.88 -14.09
N GLY A 4 -3.81 4.81 -13.93
CA GLY A 4 -4.05 6.14 -13.36
C GLY A 4 -4.14 6.20 -11.83
N GLU A 5 -4.11 5.06 -11.14
CA GLU A 5 -4.17 4.98 -9.67
C GLU A 5 -2.86 5.44 -9.06
N LYS A 6 -2.94 6.26 -8.01
CA LYS A 6 -1.78 6.83 -7.33
C LYS A 6 -1.45 6.05 -6.09
N ALA A 7 -0.22 5.54 -5.98
CA ALA A 7 0.24 4.82 -4.80
C ALA A 7 1.51 5.44 -4.21
N TRP A 8 1.61 5.35 -2.89
CA TRP A 8 2.85 5.54 -2.17
C TRP A 8 3.32 4.18 -1.64
N PHE A 9 4.63 4.00 -1.65
CA PHE A 9 5.29 2.77 -1.21
C PHE A 9 6.28 3.08 -0.09
N SER A 10 6.15 2.36 1.01
CA SER A 10 7.19 2.31 2.05
C SER A 10 8.48 1.74 1.45
N GLN A 11 9.62 2.18 1.99
CA GLN A 11 10.94 1.63 1.73
C GLN A 11 11.06 0.16 2.13
N SER A 12 10.13 -0.38 2.92
CA SER A 12 10.04 -1.82 3.18
C SER A 12 9.55 -2.65 1.99
N VAL A 13 8.96 -2.00 0.97
CA VAL A 13 8.44 -2.68 -0.22
C VAL A 13 9.55 -2.90 -1.25
N SER A 14 9.63 -4.11 -1.81
CA SER A 14 10.59 -4.46 -2.84
C SER A 14 10.36 -3.64 -4.12
N ARG A 15 11.45 -3.24 -4.79
CA ARG A 15 11.40 -2.47 -6.03
C ARG A 15 10.58 -3.16 -7.13
N ASP A 16 10.64 -4.49 -7.22
CA ASP A 16 9.89 -5.28 -8.21
C ASP A 16 8.37 -5.03 -8.14
N LEU A 17 7.83 -4.83 -6.93
CA LEU A 17 6.39 -4.54 -6.76
C LEU A 17 6.05 -3.11 -7.19
N CYS A 18 6.96 -2.16 -6.95
CA CYS A 18 6.82 -0.79 -7.42
C CYS A 18 6.88 -0.72 -8.96
N GLU A 19 7.81 -1.46 -9.57
CA GLU A 19 7.94 -1.56 -11.03
C GLU A 19 6.73 -2.25 -11.64
N PHE A 20 6.21 -3.30 -11.01
CA PHE A 20 4.98 -3.96 -11.44
C PHE A 20 3.78 -2.99 -11.40
N TRP A 21 3.62 -2.20 -10.33
CA TRP A 21 2.58 -1.19 -10.22
C TRP A 21 2.60 -0.21 -11.41
N VAL A 22 3.79 0.31 -11.73
CA VAL A 22 3.98 1.25 -12.85
C VAL A 22 3.74 0.58 -14.20
N THR A 23 4.24 -0.64 -14.39
CA THR A 23 4.04 -1.42 -15.64
C THR A 23 2.56 -1.69 -15.90
N GLU A 24 1.78 -1.87 -14.85
CA GLU A 24 0.34 -2.05 -14.90
C GLU A 24 -0.47 -0.74 -14.98
N GLY A 25 0.20 0.40 -15.22
CA GLY A 25 -0.40 1.71 -15.48
C GLY A 25 -0.56 2.61 -14.25
N GLY A 26 -0.07 2.19 -13.09
CA GLY A 26 -0.11 2.95 -11.85
C GLY A 26 0.92 4.07 -11.78
N VAL A 27 0.65 5.06 -10.93
CA VAL A 27 1.52 6.22 -10.70
C VAL A 27 2.07 6.17 -9.28
N ILE A 28 3.39 6.30 -9.12
CA ILE A 28 4.01 6.43 -7.80
C ILE A 28 4.05 7.90 -7.42
N THR A 29 3.60 8.23 -6.20
CA THR A 29 3.58 9.61 -5.69
C THR A 29 3.88 9.65 -4.18
N ASN A 30 3.93 10.87 -3.63
CA ASN A 30 4.08 11.09 -2.19
C ASN A 30 2.82 10.71 -1.43
N ALA A 31 2.95 10.28 -0.17
CA ALA A 31 1.82 9.77 0.61
C ALA A 31 0.58 10.70 0.67
N PRO A 32 0.70 12.04 0.84
CA PRO A 32 -0.48 12.91 0.87
C PRO A 32 -1.25 13.01 -0.45
N ALA A 33 -0.62 12.64 -1.58
CA ALA A 33 -1.21 12.68 -2.91
C ALA A 33 -1.58 11.27 -3.43
N ALA A 34 -1.33 10.24 -2.64
CA ALA A 34 -1.59 8.85 -2.99
C ALA A 34 -3.01 8.43 -2.58
N GLU A 35 -3.64 7.61 -3.41
CA GLU A 35 -4.91 6.95 -3.13
C GLU A 35 -4.69 5.61 -2.41
N TYR A 36 -3.52 5.00 -2.62
CA TYR A 36 -3.11 3.73 -2.00
C TYR A 36 -1.80 3.90 -1.24
N LEU A 37 -1.74 3.40 -0.02
CA LEU A 37 -0.54 3.39 0.80
C LEU A 37 -0.12 1.94 1.04
N PHE A 38 1.05 1.54 0.51
CA PHE A 38 1.55 0.17 0.65
C PHE A 38 2.79 0.07 1.53
N SER A 39 2.82 -0.94 2.39
CA SER A 39 4.00 -1.30 3.19
C SER A 39 4.12 -2.82 3.34
N ASN A 40 5.33 -3.33 3.57
CA ASN A 40 5.55 -4.73 3.95
C ASN A 40 5.70 -4.91 5.47
N ASN A 41 5.92 -3.81 6.19
CA ASN A 41 6.23 -3.89 7.61
C ASN A 41 5.70 -2.66 8.34
N ALA A 42 4.73 -2.90 9.23
CA ALA A 42 4.12 -1.86 10.05
C ALA A 42 5.10 -1.18 11.02
N SER A 43 6.22 -1.83 11.34
CA SER A 43 7.27 -1.28 12.20
C SER A 43 8.31 -0.46 11.43
N TYR A 44 8.22 -0.37 10.10
CA TYR A 44 9.21 0.37 9.32
C TYR A 44 9.07 1.90 9.55
N PRO A 45 10.16 2.67 9.69
CA PRO A 45 10.09 4.07 10.13
C PRO A 45 9.20 5.01 9.31
N ASP A 46 9.09 4.80 7.99
CA ASP A 46 8.20 5.60 7.15
C ASP A 46 6.71 5.24 7.31
N THR A 47 6.43 3.96 7.56
CA THR A 47 5.08 3.45 7.81
C THR A 47 4.62 3.89 9.19
N GLN A 48 5.51 3.89 10.19
CA GLN A 48 5.22 4.44 11.52
C GLN A 48 4.87 5.94 11.47
N ARG A 49 5.58 6.72 10.65
CA ARG A 49 5.25 8.14 10.44
C ARG A 49 3.86 8.32 9.84
N LEU A 50 3.41 7.41 8.97
CA LEU A 50 2.03 7.43 8.45
C LEU A 50 1.01 7.17 9.53
N TYR A 51 1.22 6.18 10.40
CA TYR A 51 0.28 5.90 11.49
C TYR A 51 0.14 7.07 12.49
N GLN A 52 1.16 7.91 12.58
CA GLN A 52 1.15 9.12 13.42
C GLN A 52 0.63 10.36 12.68
N SER A 53 0.36 10.27 11.38
CA SER A 53 -0.13 11.39 10.58
C SER A 53 -1.59 11.71 10.91
N LEU A 54 -1.98 12.98 10.72
CA LEU A 54 -3.36 13.43 10.93
C LEU A 54 -4.34 12.67 10.05
N ASP A 55 -3.96 12.34 8.81
CA ASP A 55 -4.83 11.63 7.88
C ASP A 55 -5.15 10.22 8.38
N TYR A 56 -4.18 9.51 8.95
CA TYR A 56 -4.42 8.19 9.54
C TYR A 56 -5.29 8.28 10.80
N VAL A 57 -4.97 9.20 11.71
CA VAL A 57 -5.72 9.37 12.98
C VAL A 57 -7.16 9.86 12.74
N SER A 58 -7.42 10.55 11.62
CA SER A 58 -8.75 11.03 11.25
C SER A 58 -9.52 10.06 10.34
N ASP A 59 -9.10 8.80 10.25
CA ASP A 59 -9.69 7.75 9.41
C ASP A 59 -9.72 8.09 7.90
N LYS A 60 -8.84 8.97 7.43
CA LYS A 60 -8.72 9.37 6.02
C LYS A 60 -7.68 8.56 5.24
N ALA A 61 -6.80 7.85 5.93
CA ALA A 61 -5.74 7.05 5.33
C ALA A 61 -5.72 5.64 5.92
N THR A 62 -5.60 4.65 5.04
CA THR A 62 -5.44 3.23 5.40
C THR A 62 -4.18 2.70 4.74
N VAL A 63 -3.34 2.01 5.53
CA VAL A 63 -2.14 1.35 5.02
C VAL A 63 -2.47 -0.10 4.69
N PHE A 64 -2.04 -0.56 3.51
CA PHE A 64 -2.22 -1.93 3.05
C PHE A 64 -0.89 -2.67 2.95
N HIS A 65 -0.91 -3.97 3.15
CA HIS A 65 0.22 -4.85 2.94
C HIS A 65 0.48 -5.01 1.44
N SER A 66 1.73 -4.86 1.00
CA SER A 66 2.07 -4.88 -0.43
C SER A 66 1.82 -6.23 -1.12
N SER A 67 1.60 -7.31 -0.34
CA SER A 67 1.17 -8.61 -0.88
C SER A 67 -0.15 -8.56 -1.65
N TYR A 68 -0.96 -7.51 -1.47
CA TYR A 68 -2.12 -7.24 -2.34
C TYR A 68 -1.72 -7.20 -3.82
N ILE A 69 -0.60 -6.54 -4.13
CA ILE A 69 -0.07 -6.40 -5.49
C ILE A 69 0.39 -7.76 -6.01
N SER A 70 1.04 -8.57 -5.17
CA SER A 70 1.43 -9.93 -5.53
C SER A 70 0.21 -10.84 -5.79
N ALA A 71 -0.84 -10.70 -4.98
CA ALA A 71 -2.06 -11.50 -5.12
C ALA A 71 -2.83 -11.13 -6.40
N THR A 72 -2.91 -9.85 -6.72
CA THR A 72 -3.55 -9.35 -7.96
C THR A 72 -2.72 -9.66 -9.21
N ALA A 73 -1.39 -9.63 -9.12
CA ALA A 73 -0.51 -10.08 -10.20
C ALA A 73 -0.77 -11.54 -10.59
N LYS A 74 -0.96 -12.43 -9.60
CA LYS A 74 -1.23 -13.85 -9.84
C LYS A 74 -2.59 -14.12 -10.48
N SER A 75 -3.61 -13.33 -10.16
CA SER A 75 -4.95 -13.51 -10.72
C SER A 75 -5.11 -12.94 -12.12
N LYS A 76 -4.21 -12.04 -12.56
CA LYS A 76 -4.33 -11.23 -13.80
C LYS A 76 -5.63 -10.42 -13.92
N VAL A 77 -6.42 -10.34 -12.84
CA VAL A 77 -7.73 -9.70 -12.80
C VAL A 77 -7.75 -8.73 -11.61
N ARG A 78 -8.09 -7.47 -11.90
CA ARG A 78 -8.29 -6.42 -10.88
C ARG A 78 -9.37 -6.88 -9.89
N ASN A 79 -9.19 -6.62 -8.60
CA ASN A 79 -10.13 -6.98 -7.52
C ASN A 79 -10.41 -8.49 -7.40
N ALA A 80 -9.55 -9.36 -7.93
CA ALA A 80 -9.66 -10.79 -7.68
C ALA A 80 -9.58 -11.15 -6.19
N VAL A 81 -8.96 -10.27 -5.38
CA VAL A 81 -8.92 -10.36 -3.93
C VAL A 81 -9.37 -9.02 -3.35
N ALA A 82 -10.21 -9.05 -2.32
CA ALA A 82 -10.67 -7.84 -1.67
C ALA A 82 -9.49 -7.13 -0.96
N LEU A 83 -9.34 -5.83 -1.22
CA LEU A 83 -8.28 -4.99 -0.64
C LEU A 83 -8.30 -5.03 0.90
N GLY A 84 -9.48 -5.17 1.51
CA GLY A 84 -9.65 -5.27 2.97
C GLY A 84 -8.91 -6.43 3.63
N HIS A 85 -8.58 -7.50 2.90
CA HIS A 85 -7.77 -8.61 3.43
C HIS A 85 -6.31 -8.25 3.65
N PHE A 86 -5.88 -7.11 3.12
CA PHE A 86 -4.51 -6.63 3.19
C PHE A 86 -4.39 -5.37 4.03
N ILE A 87 -5.36 -5.02 4.87
CA ILE A 87 -5.17 -3.90 5.82
C ILE A 87 -3.97 -4.23 6.72
N LEU A 88 -3.01 -3.31 6.79
CA LEU A 88 -1.84 -3.41 7.63
C LEU A 88 -1.98 -2.43 8.79
N PRO A 89 -2.47 -2.87 9.96
CA PRO A 89 -2.57 -2.00 11.12
C PRO A 89 -1.19 -1.73 11.75
N PRO A 90 -1.10 -0.76 12.68
CA PRO A 90 0.10 -0.52 13.47
C PRO A 90 0.60 -1.80 14.15
N ALA A 91 1.92 -1.97 14.19
CA ALA A 91 2.54 -3.19 14.71
C ALA A 91 2.15 -3.55 16.15
N CYS A 92 1.79 -2.55 16.97
CA CYS A 92 1.31 -2.77 18.34
C CYS A 92 -0.06 -3.50 18.42
N LEU A 93 -0.77 -3.63 17.30
CA LEU A 93 -2.03 -4.36 17.21
C LEU A 93 -1.85 -5.79 16.66
N HIS A 94 -0.66 -6.14 16.19
CA HIS A 94 -0.34 -7.50 15.76
C HIS A 94 -0.13 -8.37 17.00
N LYS A 95 -0.73 -9.57 17.02
CA LYS A 95 -0.60 -10.55 18.11
C LYS A 95 0.46 -11.58 17.79
#